data_AF-A0A194PTL5-F1
#
_entry.id   AF-A0A194PTL5-F1
#
_cell.length_a   1.000
_cell.length_b   1.000
_cell.length_c   1.000
_cell.angle_alpha   90.00
_cell.angle_beta   90.00
_cell.angle_gamma   90.00
#
_symmetry.space_group_name_H-M   'P 1'
#
loop_
_entity.id
_entity.type
_entity.pdbx_description
1 polymer ?
#
loop_
_entity_poly.entity_id
_entity_poly.type
_entity_poly.pdbx_seq_one_letter_code
_entity_poly.pdbx_strand_id
1 'polypeptide(L)'
;MVGYQRNDSLTHSQKFAVGCFTGIITRLITQPVDIIKLRTQLQKRKHIKHLSMFQMSRKILEEEGFKAFFHGHYIGQVHSILSVSTQFFIYELVSKQVVNSGINEKHMPAMLFFSGIIAGCCSGAVALPLEVIRVRQMIAKEQYKGILNGAKAVYKAGGILAFYEGLSASLIQTHKEDDRFTTTVTSRHLIRCTSFLTCIRNIIRKEGFSGLYQGWLVTVLKSQLTSIVAFTTYECACYVVREFNKPVR
;
A
#
# COMPACT_ATOMS: atom_id res chain seq x y z
N MET A 1 -1.27 -13.64 -12.97
CA MET A 1 -0.50 -14.20 -14.09
C MET A 1 -1.16 -13.72 -15.37
N VAL A 2 -0.44 -12.92 -16.17
CA VAL A 2 -0.90 -12.50 -17.51
C VAL A 2 -0.84 -13.72 -18.45
N GLY A 3 -1.76 -13.80 -19.41
CA GLY A 3 -1.92 -14.97 -20.27
C GLY A 3 -0.64 -15.36 -21.00
N TYR A 4 -0.17 -16.59 -20.77
CA TYR A 4 0.95 -17.16 -21.50
C TYR A 4 0.57 -17.37 -22.97
N GLN A 5 1.29 -16.73 -23.89
CA GLN A 5 1.18 -17.02 -25.32
C GLN A 5 2.32 -17.96 -25.71
N ARG A 6 1.96 -19.11 -26.31
CA ARG A 6 2.89 -20.19 -26.67
C ARG A 6 3.94 -19.77 -27.72
N ASN A 7 3.61 -18.77 -28.55
CA ASN A 7 4.49 -18.18 -29.58
C ASN A 7 4.72 -16.69 -29.31
N ASP A 8 5.25 -16.36 -28.13
CA ASP A 8 5.52 -14.95 -27.79
C ASP A 8 6.86 -14.49 -28.36
N SER A 9 6.85 -13.43 -29.16
CA SER A 9 8.05 -12.85 -29.77
C SER A 9 8.91 -12.03 -28.80
N LEU A 10 8.42 -11.83 -27.57
CA LEU A 10 9.07 -11.00 -26.54
C LEU A 10 10.09 -11.81 -25.74
N THR A 11 11.32 -11.30 -25.67
CA THR A 11 12.40 -11.83 -24.81
C THR A 11 12.08 -11.63 -23.32
N HIS A 12 12.72 -12.41 -22.44
CA HIS A 12 12.54 -12.28 -20.99
C HIS A 12 12.89 -10.88 -20.45
N SER A 13 13.94 -10.24 -20.99
CA SER A 13 14.34 -8.88 -20.62
C SER A 13 13.32 -7.83 -21.06
N GLN A 14 12.73 -7.98 -22.26
CA GLN A 14 11.65 -7.10 -22.72
C GLN A 14 10.41 -7.25 -21.83
N LYS A 15 10.02 -8.48 -21.47
CA LYS A 15 8.90 -8.72 -20.54
C LYS A 15 9.15 -8.10 -19.17
N PHE A 16 10.37 -8.21 -18.66
CA PHE A 16 10.76 -7.56 -17.41
C PHE A 16 10.64 -6.03 -17.51
N ALA A 17 11.17 -5.42 -18.58
CA ALA A 17 11.09 -3.98 -18.80
C ALA A 17 9.64 -3.49 -18.92
N VAL A 18 8.80 -4.20 -19.68
CA VAL A 18 7.36 -3.91 -19.80
C VAL A 18 6.65 -4.04 -18.45
N GLY A 19 7.00 -5.06 -17.66
CA GLY A 19 6.49 -5.23 -16.30
C GLY A 19 6.85 -4.06 -15.38
N CYS A 20 8.12 -3.63 -15.37
CA CYS A 20 8.58 -2.47 -14.62
C CYS A 20 7.85 -1.19 -15.03
N PHE A 21 7.74 -0.95 -16.35
CA PHE A 21 7.04 0.21 -16.90
C PHE A 21 5.56 0.22 -16.49
N THR A 22 4.89 -0.93 -16.62
CA THR A 22 3.49 -1.12 -16.20
C THR A 22 3.32 -0.79 -14.73
N GLY A 23 4.21 -1.28 -13.86
CA GLY A 23 4.18 -1.02 -12.43
C GLY A 23 4.31 0.47 -12.10
N ILE A 24 5.21 1.18 -12.79
CA ILE A 24 5.42 2.62 -12.61
C ILE A 24 4.17 3.40 -13.01
N ILE A 25 3.62 3.13 -14.18
CA ILE A 25 2.45 3.84 -14.73
C ILE A 25 1.20 3.56 -13.89
N THR A 26 0.97 2.30 -13.53
CA THR A 26 -0.18 1.91 -12.70
C THR A 26 -0.17 2.69 -11.39
N ARG A 27 1.00 2.79 -10.75
CA ARG A 27 1.19 3.54 -9.51
C ARG A 27 0.93 5.03 -9.67
N LEU A 28 1.38 5.62 -10.78
CA LEU A 28 1.16 7.03 -11.09
C LEU A 28 -0.33 7.33 -11.21
N ILE A 29 -1.09 6.47 -11.91
CA ILE A 29 -2.53 6.62 -12.12
C ILE A 29 -3.32 6.37 -10.82
N THR A 30 -2.92 5.40 -9.99
CA THR A 30 -3.64 5.07 -8.76
C THR A 30 -3.33 6.00 -7.59
N GLN A 31 -2.22 6.75 -7.64
CA GLN A 31 -1.75 7.58 -6.51
C GLN A 31 -2.77 8.63 -6.03
N PRO A 32 -3.51 9.36 -6.89
CA PRO A 32 -4.52 10.32 -6.43
C PRO A 32 -5.62 9.65 -5.59
N VAL A 33 -6.06 8.46 -5.98
CA VAL A 33 -7.07 7.67 -5.27
C VAL A 33 -6.56 7.25 -3.89
N ASP A 34 -5.28 6.90 -3.77
CA ASP A 34 -4.64 6.55 -2.51
C ASP A 34 -4.69 7.70 -1.51
N ILE A 35 -4.40 8.93 -1.96
CA ILE A 35 -4.40 10.12 -1.10
C ILE A 35 -5.83 10.48 -0.69
N ILE A 36 -6.78 10.50 -1.63
CA ILE A 36 -8.18 10.80 -1.33
C ILE A 36 -8.71 9.80 -0.29
N LYS A 37 -8.50 8.50 -0.53
CA LYS A 37 -8.95 7.44 0.37
C LYS A 37 -8.31 7.59 1.76
N LEU A 38 -7.00 7.78 1.83
CA LEU A 38 -6.28 7.93 3.09
C LEU A 38 -6.82 9.12 3.89
N ARG A 39 -6.93 10.29 3.26
CA ARG A 39 -7.40 11.51 3.93
C ARG A 39 -8.85 11.43 4.35
N THR A 40 -9.72 10.82 3.53
CA THR A 40 -11.12 10.56 3.91
C THR A 40 -11.23 9.59 5.10
N GLN A 41 -10.41 8.53 5.15
CA GLN A 41 -10.41 7.58 6.27
C GLN A 41 -9.93 8.20 7.59
N LEU A 42 -9.04 9.19 7.52
CA LEU A 42 -8.50 9.89 8.69
C LEU A 42 -9.47 10.90 9.31
N GLN A 43 -10.60 11.22 8.66
CA GLN A 43 -11.57 12.21 9.16
C GLN A 43 -12.37 11.78 10.40
N LYS A 44 -11.96 10.73 11.13
CA LYS A 44 -12.75 10.22 12.26
C LYS A 44 -12.55 11.06 13.54
N ARG A 45 -13.67 11.70 13.93
CA ARG A 45 -14.10 12.17 15.27
C ARG A 45 -13.78 13.61 15.69
N LYS A 46 -14.38 14.57 14.98
CA LYS A 46 -15.02 15.74 15.62
C LYS A 46 -16.15 16.23 14.72
N HIS A 47 -17.39 16.25 15.24
CA HIS A 47 -18.63 16.98 14.84
C HIS A 47 -18.86 17.52 13.41
N ILE A 48 -18.08 17.15 12.40
CA ILE A 48 -18.11 17.64 11.03
C ILE A 48 -18.66 16.51 10.16
N LYS A 49 -19.61 16.85 9.28
CA LYS A 49 -20.19 15.94 8.27
C LYS A 49 -19.07 15.13 7.61
N HIS A 50 -19.24 13.80 7.55
CA HIS A 50 -18.38 12.94 6.74
C HIS A 50 -18.37 13.45 5.30
N LEU A 51 -17.23 13.99 4.86
CA LEU A 51 -17.07 14.47 3.49
C LEU A 51 -17.02 13.25 2.57
N SER A 52 -17.79 13.29 1.49
CA SER A 52 -17.67 12.33 0.39
C SER A 52 -16.27 12.41 -0.23
N MET A 53 -15.79 11.33 -0.85
CA MET A 53 -14.50 11.32 -1.55
C MET A 53 -14.37 12.44 -2.59
N PHE A 54 -15.47 12.80 -3.26
CA PHE A 54 -15.53 13.92 -4.20
C PHE A 54 -15.36 15.29 -3.51
N GLN A 55 -15.92 15.45 -2.31
CA GLN A 55 -15.77 16.68 -1.56
C GLN A 55 -14.34 16.78 -1.00
N MET A 56 -13.75 15.65 -0.59
CA MET A 56 -12.34 15.58 -0.19
C MET A 56 -11.41 15.91 -1.37
N SER A 57 -11.65 15.36 -2.57
CA SER A 57 -10.81 15.68 -3.73
C SER A 57 -10.88 17.16 -4.10
N ARG A 58 -12.08 17.76 -4.05
CA ARG A 58 -12.24 19.21 -4.27
C ARG A 58 -11.51 20.02 -3.21
N LYS A 59 -11.65 19.65 -1.94
CA LYS A 59 -10.94 20.29 -0.82
C LYS A 59 -9.42 20.25 -0.99
N ILE A 60 -8.86 19.09 -1.35
CA ILE A 60 -7.42 18.93 -1.60
C ILE A 60 -6.96 19.86 -2.73
N LEU A 61 -7.73 19.94 -3.81
CA LEU A 61 -7.41 20.78 -4.95
C LEU A 61 -7.46 22.27 -4.61
N GLU A 62 -8.46 22.70 -3.82
CA GLU A 62 -8.63 24.09 -3.39
C GLU A 62 -7.56 24.53 -2.37
N GLU A 63 -7.20 23.68 -1.41
CA GLU A 63 -6.28 24.05 -0.32
C GLU A 63 -4.79 23.83 -0.62
N GLU A 64 -4.44 22.74 -1.30
CA GLU A 64 -3.03 22.34 -1.53
C GLU A 64 -2.65 22.28 -3.03
N GLY A 65 -3.64 22.31 -3.92
CA GLY A 65 -3.44 22.24 -5.36
C GLY A 65 -3.17 20.84 -5.90
N PHE A 66 -2.99 20.74 -7.22
CA PHE A 66 -2.89 19.45 -7.93
C PHE A 66 -1.67 18.60 -7.52
N LYS A 67 -0.57 19.23 -7.12
CA LYS A 67 0.64 18.52 -6.67
C LYS A 67 0.39 17.68 -5.41
N ALA A 68 -0.66 18.00 -4.65
CA ALA A 68 -1.02 17.28 -3.43
C ALA A 68 -1.38 15.82 -3.68
N PHE A 69 -1.98 15.52 -4.83
CA PHE A 69 -2.35 14.16 -5.24
C PHE A 69 -1.14 13.23 -5.48
N PHE A 70 0.07 13.77 -5.55
CA PHE A 70 1.29 12.99 -5.79
C PHE A 70 2.26 12.97 -4.60
N HIS A 71 1.85 13.50 -3.44
CA HIS A 71 2.63 13.40 -2.22
C HIS A 71 2.87 11.94 -1.82
N GLY A 72 4.12 11.58 -1.51
CA GLY A 72 4.49 10.21 -1.17
C GLY A 72 4.58 9.24 -2.36
N HIS A 73 4.42 9.69 -3.61
CA HIS A 73 4.50 8.80 -4.79
C HIS A 73 5.86 8.08 -4.87
N TYR A 74 6.97 8.82 -4.75
CA TYR A 74 8.33 8.26 -4.83
C TYR A 74 8.59 7.21 -3.74
N ILE A 75 8.22 7.52 -2.49
CA ILE A 75 8.35 6.55 -1.37
C ILE A 75 7.47 5.33 -1.63
N GLY A 76 6.27 5.54 -2.21
CA GLY A 76 5.42 4.47 -2.71
C GLY A 76 6.19 3.55 -3.67
N GLN A 77 6.81 4.10 -4.72
CA GLN A 77 7.56 3.31 -5.70
C GLN A 77 8.60 2.40 -5.04
N VAL A 78 9.45 2.98 -4.20
CA VAL A 78 10.47 2.24 -3.43
C VAL A 78 9.82 1.17 -2.54
N HIS A 79 8.75 1.52 -1.83
CA HIS A 79 8.02 0.59 -0.96
C HIS A 79 7.53 -0.66 -1.71
N SER A 80 6.90 -0.54 -2.88
CA SER A 80 6.45 -1.78 -3.56
C SER A 80 7.57 -2.56 -4.19
N ILE A 81 8.64 -1.92 -4.66
CA ILE A 81 9.82 -2.66 -5.12
C ILE A 81 10.37 -3.49 -3.96
N LEU A 82 10.55 -2.87 -2.79
CA LEU A 82 11.06 -3.55 -1.60
C LEU A 82 10.13 -4.67 -1.13
N SER A 83 8.83 -4.39 -1.02
CA SER A 83 7.84 -5.35 -0.55
C SER A 83 7.74 -6.56 -1.48
N VAL A 84 7.57 -6.35 -2.78
CA VAL A 84 7.42 -7.44 -3.76
C VAL A 84 8.71 -8.24 -3.90
N SER A 85 9.87 -7.59 -3.96
CA SER A 85 11.15 -8.29 -4.08
C SER A 85 11.44 -9.15 -2.85
N THR A 86 11.21 -8.61 -1.65
CA THR A 86 11.38 -9.35 -0.40
C THR A 86 10.40 -10.53 -0.33
N GLN A 87 9.14 -10.32 -0.73
CA GLN A 87 8.14 -11.38 -0.72
C GLN A 87 8.54 -12.55 -1.63
N PHE A 88 8.94 -12.27 -2.87
CA PHE A 88 9.39 -13.32 -3.80
C PHE A 88 10.66 -14.01 -3.32
N PHE A 89 11.65 -13.24 -2.84
CA PHE A 89 12.90 -13.80 -2.33
C PHE A 89 12.68 -14.75 -1.15
N ILE A 90 11.92 -14.33 -0.13
CA ILE A 90 11.62 -15.18 1.03
C ILE A 90 10.77 -16.38 0.61
N TYR A 91 9.80 -16.20 -0.29
CA TYR A 91 9.01 -17.32 -0.79
C TYR A 91 9.89 -18.36 -1.50
N GLU A 92 10.81 -17.92 -2.36
CA GLU A 92 11.75 -18.81 -3.05
C GLU A 92 12.65 -19.57 -2.08
N LEU A 93 13.21 -18.90 -1.07
CA LEU A 93 14.03 -19.54 -0.04
C LEU A 93 13.25 -20.61 0.73
N VAL A 94 12.07 -20.26 1.24
CA VAL A 94 11.27 -21.18 2.07
C VAL A 94 10.72 -22.33 1.24
N SER A 95 10.22 -22.06 0.02
CA SER A 95 9.70 -23.11 -0.87
C SER A 95 10.78 -24.08 -1.33
N LYS A 96 12.00 -23.61 -1.64
CA LYS A 96 13.14 -24.49 -1.95
C LYS A 96 13.46 -25.42 -0.78
N GLN A 97 13.47 -24.89 0.44
CA GLN A 97 13.72 -25.68 1.64
C GLN A 97 12.63 -26.74 1.86
N VAL A 98 11.35 -26.39 1.66
CA VAL A 98 10.22 -27.31 1.74
C VAL A 98 10.35 -28.46 0.72
N VAL A 99 10.70 -28.15 -0.53
CA VAL A 99 10.87 -29.16 -1.59
C VAL A 99 12.05 -30.08 -1.30
N ASN A 100 13.19 -29.52 -0.89
CA ASN A 100 14.40 -30.30 -0.56
C ASN A 100 14.23 -31.19 0.68
N SER A 101 13.25 -30.92 1.53
CA SER A 101 12.97 -31.73 2.72
C SER A 101 12.28 -33.07 2.41
N GLY A 102 12.01 -33.37 1.14
CA GLY A 102 11.43 -34.66 0.73
C GLY A 102 10.00 -34.90 1.24
N ILE A 103 9.24 -33.82 1.48
CA ILE A 103 7.88 -33.90 2.00
C ILE A 103 6.96 -34.58 0.98
N ASN A 104 6.09 -35.48 1.48
CA ASN A 104 5.10 -36.19 0.69
C ASN A 104 4.24 -35.23 -0.15
N GLU A 105 4.03 -35.54 -1.44
CA GLU A 105 3.33 -34.70 -2.41
C GLU A 105 1.94 -34.24 -1.93
N LYS A 106 1.25 -35.07 -1.14
CA LYS A 106 -0.07 -34.73 -0.56
C LYS A 106 -0.06 -33.49 0.34
N HIS A 107 1.04 -33.23 1.06
CA HIS A 107 1.18 -32.08 1.95
C HIS A 107 1.82 -30.86 1.26
N MET A 108 2.35 -31.04 0.05
CA MET A 108 3.07 -29.99 -0.68
C MET A 108 2.25 -28.71 -0.86
N PRO A 109 0.96 -28.75 -1.28
CA PRO A 109 0.17 -27.53 -1.44
C PRO A 109 -0.02 -26.75 -0.14
N ALA A 110 -0.20 -27.46 0.99
CA ALA A 110 -0.35 -26.83 2.30
C ALA A 110 0.96 -26.17 2.75
N MET A 111 2.10 -26.83 2.54
CA MET A 111 3.40 -26.26 2.90
C MET A 111 3.75 -25.02 2.06
N LEU A 112 3.40 -25.01 0.77
CA LEU A 112 3.56 -23.84 -0.10
C LEU A 112 2.62 -22.68 0.28
N PHE A 113 1.45 -22.99 0.85
CA PHE A 113 0.57 -21.97 1.41
C PHE A 113 1.20 -21.31 2.65
N PHE A 114 1.75 -22.09 3.57
CA PHE A 114 2.44 -21.56 4.75
C PHE A 114 3.72 -20.80 4.40
N SER A 115 4.48 -21.24 3.38
CA SER A 115 5.63 -20.47 2.90
C SER A 115 5.22 -19.11 2.35
N GLY A 116 4.06 -19.03 1.69
CA GLY A 116 3.43 -17.78 1.28
C GLY A 116 3.10 -16.85 2.45
N ILE A 117 2.55 -17.39 3.54
CA ILE A 117 2.26 -16.62 4.76
C ILE A 117 3.55 -16.06 5.36
N ILE A 118 4.58 -16.90 5.53
CA ILE A 118 5.87 -16.49 6.09
C ILE A 118 6.49 -15.38 5.22
N ALA A 119 6.50 -15.55 3.91
CA ALA A 119 6.98 -14.54 2.97
C ALA A 119 6.19 -13.22 3.06
N GLY A 120 4.87 -13.29 3.21
CA GLY A 120 4.01 -12.13 3.43
C GLY A 120 4.34 -11.39 4.73
N CYS A 121 4.51 -12.12 5.84
CA CYS A 121 4.86 -11.53 7.14
C CYS A 121 6.24 -10.87 7.11
N CYS A 122 7.25 -11.55 6.55
CA CYS A 122 8.61 -11.01 6.45
C CYS A 122 8.67 -9.77 5.54
N SER A 123 8.04 -9.82 4.37
CA SER A 123 7.99 -8.67 3.46
C SER A 123 7.26 -7.48 4.09
N GLY A 124 6.16 -7.72 4.82
CA GLY A 124 5.48 -6.71 5.60
C GLY A 124 6.39 -6.07 6.65
N ALA A 125 7.10 -6.87 7.45
CA ALA A 125 8.02 -6.36 8.48
C ALA A 125 9.15 -5.50 7.91
N VAL A 126 9.67 -5.85 6.72
CA VAL A 126 10.72 -5.09 6.04
C VAL A 126 10.18 -3.81 5.39
N ALA A 127 8.98 -3.87 4.82
CA ALA A 127 8.38 -2.73 4.09
C ALA A 127 7.68 -1.72 5.01
N LEU A 128 7.25 -2.13 6.21
CA LEU A 128 6.45 -1.32 7.13
C LEU A 128 7.08 0.05 7.49
N PRO A 129 8.40 0.17 7.75
CA PRO A 129 9.00 1.48 8.01
C PRO A 129 8.81 2.47 6.86
N LEU A 130 8.94 2.01 5.61
CA LEU A 130 8.69 2.85 4.44
C LEU A 130 7.21 3.17 4.28
N GLU A 131 6.32 2.24 4.63
CA GLU A 131 4.89 2.47 4.63
C GLU A 131 4.50 3.60 5.60
N VAL A 132 5.03 3.57 6.83
CA VAL A 132 4.79 4.62 7.83
C VAL A 132 5.26 5.98 7.33
N ILE A 133 6.47 6.07 6.77
CA ILE A 133 6.98 7.35 6.21
C ILE A 133 6.11 7.83 5.04
N ARG A 134 5.73 6.92 4.13
CA ARG A 134 4.88 7.23 2.97
C ARG A 134 3.55 7.84 3.41
N VAL A 135 2.87 7.20 4.35
CA VAL A 135 1.54 7.63 4.79
C VAL A 135 1.61 8.98 5.50
N ARG A 136 2.63 9.20 6.34
CA ARG A 136 2.86 10.52 6.97
C ARG A 136 3.14 11.60 5.95
N GLN A 137 3.92 11.29 4.90
CA GLN A 137 4.17 12.24 3.81
C GLN A 137 2.92 12.56 2.97
N MET A 138 2.00 11.60 2.80
CA MET A 138 0.72 11.83 2.10
C MET A 138 -0.22 12.77 2.86
N ILE A 139 -0.07 12.85 4.19
CA ILE A 139 -0.85 13.73 5.06
C ILE A 139 -0.18 15.09 5.18
N ALA A 140 1.09 15.12 5.61
CA ALA A 140 1.82 16.34 5.95
C ALA A 140 3.17 16.39 5.24
N LYS A 141 3.15 16.67 3.93
CA LYS A 141 4.36 16.68 3.08
C LYS A 141 5.44 17.64 3.60
N GLU A 142 5.04 18.78 4.16
CA GLU A 142 5.97 19.80 4.68
C GLU A 142 6.83 19.29 5.83
N GLN A 143 6.28 18.43 6.69
CA GLN A 143 6.99 17.86 7.85
C GLN A 143 7.84 16.63 7.47
N TYR A 144 7.46 15.91 6.41
CA TYR A 144 8.07 14.64 6.00
C TYR A 144 8.62 14.71 4.56
N LYS A 145 9.48 15.70 4.27
CA LYS A 145 10.08 15.88 2.93
C LYS A 145 11.10 14.80 2.60
N GLY A 146 10.64 13.74 1.95
CA GLY A 146 11.49 12.65 1.45
C GLY A 146 11.75 11.56 2.48
N ILE A 147 12.49 10.51 2.07
CA ILE A 147 12.68 9.30 2.88
C ILE A 147 13.51 9.59 4.12
N LEU A 148 14.67 10.25 3.97
CA LEU A 148 15.62 10.49 5.08
C LEU A 148 15.06 11.43 6.15
N ASN A 149 14.51 12.59 5.72
CA ASN A 149 13.91 13.53 6.67
C ASN A 149 12.67 12.92 7.32
N GLY A 150 11.88 12.16 6.56
CA GLY A 150 10.75 11.44 7.10
C GLY A 150 11.15 10.42 8.15
N ALA A 151 12.18 9.62 7.89
CA ALA A 151 12.74 8.67 8.87
C ALA A 151 13.27 9.38 10.12
N LYS A 152 14.02 10.48 9.97
CA LYS A 152 14.52 11.27 11.11
C LYS A 152 13.37 11.85 11.94
N ALA A 153 12.32 12.33 11.30
CA ALA A 153 11.14 12.86 11.99
C ALA A 153 10.37 11.77 12.74
N VAL A 154 10.19 10.59 12.14
CA VAL A 154 9.56 9.43 12.79
C VAL A 154 10.37 8.98 14.00
N TYR A 155 11.69 8.85 13.83
CA TYR A 155 12.59 8.43 14.90
C TYR A 155 12.60 9.43 16.07
N LYS A 156 12.59 10.74 15.77
CA LYS A 156 12.51 11.78 16.82
C LYS A 156 11.18 11.77 17.58
N ALA A 157 10.09 11.31 16.94
CA ALA A 157 8.76 11.30 17.54
C ALA A 157 8.54 10.13 18.52
N GLY A 158 9.11 8.95 18.26
CA GLY A 158 8.86 7.75 19.09
C GLY A 158 9.89 6.63 18.95
N GLY A 159 11.09 6.95 18.47
CA GLY A 159 12.18 5.99 18.29
C GLY A 159 11.90 4.94 17.22
N ILE A 160 12.46 3.73 17.42
CA ILE A 160 12.31 2.62 16.47
C ILE A 160 10.89 2.03 16.46
N LEU A 161 10.20 2.03 17.61
CA LEU A 161 8.87 1.47 17.74
C LEU A 161 7.84 2.25 16.90
N ALA A 162 8.05 3.55 16.69
CA ALA A 162 7.19 4.38 15.85
C ALA A 162 7.16 3.97 14.37
N PHE A 163 8.12 3.17 13.89
CA PHE A 163 8.09 2.60 12.53
C PHE A 163 7.26 1.31 12.44
N TYR A 164 7.01 0.67 13.59
CA TYR A 164 6.29 -0.61 13.67
C TYR A 164 4.94 -0.49 14.38
N GLU A 165 4.62 0.68 14.94
CA GLU A 165 3.27 1.01 15.36
C GLU A 165 2.34 0.90 14.14
N GLY A 166 1.36 0.00 14.21
CA GLY A 166 0.46 -0.29 13.09
C GLY A 166 -0.15 0.98 12.47
N LEU A 167 -0.50 0.90 11.19
CA LEU A 167 -0.91 2.07 10.38
C LEU A 167 -2.00 2.93 11.03
N SER A 168 -2.96 2.33 11.75
CA SER A 168 -4.03 3.06 12.43
C SER A 168 -3.60 3.72 13.76
N ALA A 169 -2.61 3.17 14.47
CA ALA A 169 -2.09 3.71 15.72
C ALA A 169 -1.02 4.79 15.49
N SER A 170 -0.10 4.55 14.54
CA SER A 170 0.99 5.46 14.15
C SER A 170 0.52 6.85 13.70
N LEU A 171 -0.66 6.94 13.09
CA LEU A 171 -1.22 8.18 12.54
C LEU A 171 -1.87 9.05 13.60
N ILE A 172 -2.31 8.47 14.71
CA ILE A 172 -2.96 9.21 15.81
C ILE A 172 -1.91 9.82 16.75
N GLN A 173 -0.71 9.23 16.82
CA GLN A 173 0.32 9.62 17.79
C GLN A 173 1.19 10.81 17.34
N THR A 174 1.16 11.19 16.05
CA THR A 174 2.16 12.13 15.48
C THR A 174 1.64 13.41 14.88
N HIS A 175 0.32 13.63 14.85
CA HIS A 175 -0.21 14.96 14.56
C HIS A 175 -0.10 15.82 15.83
N LYS A 176 1.05 16.47 16.02
CA LYS A 176 1.08 17.72 16.79
C LYS A 176 0.07 18.68 16.14
N GLU A 177 -0.71 19.36 16.97
CA GLU A 177 -1.72 20.34 16.59
C GLU A 177 -1.28 21.20 15.39
N ASP A 178 -1.91 21.00 14.22
CA ASP A 178 -1.91 21.97 13.14
C ASP A 178 -3.38 22.32 12.88
N ASP A 179 -3.74 23.59 13.10
CA ASP A 179 -5.12 24.10 13.17
C ASP A 179 -5.92 23.94 11.86
N ARG A 180 -5.28 23.50 10.76
CA ARG A 180 -5.98 23.23 9.48
C ARG A 180 -6.66 21.86 9.39
N PHE A 181 -6.25 20.91 10.22
CA PHE A 181 -6.90 19.61 10.37
C PHE A 181 -7.04 19.34 11.88
N THR A 182 -8.12 19.85 12.48
CA THR A 182 -8.39 19.71 13.92
C THR A 182 -8.72 18.26 14.31
N THR A 183 -7.72 17.39 14.33
CA THR A 183 -7.76 16.17 15.12
C THR A 183 -7.41 16.55 16.54
N THR A 184 -8.42 16.85 17.37
CA THR A 184 -8.18 16.88 18.80
C THR A 184 -7.65 15.54 19.25
N VAL A 185 -6.42 15.62 19.74
CA VAL A 185 -5.67 14.66 20.50
C VAL A 185 -6.51 14.26 21.72
N THR A 186 -7.45 13.33 21.56
CA THR A 186 -7.88 12.45 22.66
C THR A 186 -6.93 11.25 22.71
N SER A 187 -5.63 11.52 22.76
CA SER A 187 -4.56 10.51 22.76
C SER A 187 -4.46 9.72 24.07
N ARG A 188 -5.38 9.90 25.03
CA ARG A 188 -5.52 9.02 26.21
C ARG A 188 -6.63 7.98 26.09
N HIS A 189 -7.44 8.00 25.04
CA HIS A 189 -8.47 6.99 24.77
C HIS A 189 -8.35 6.33 23.39
N LEU A 190 -7.14 6.35 22.84
CA LEU A 190 -6.70 5.30 21.92
C LEU A 190 -6.84 3.98 22.67
N ILE A 191 -7.75 3.15 22.20
CA ILE A 191 -7.97 1.80 22.73
C ILE A 191 -6.63 1.09 22.61
N ARG A 192 -5.91 0.97 23.74
CA ARG A 192 -4.71 0.15 23.85
C ARG A 192 -5.17 -1.29 23.72
N CYS A 193 -5.39 -1.73 22.49
CA CYS A 193 -5.74 -3.11 22.19
C CYS A 193 -4.49 -3.94 22.45
N THR A 194 -4.41 -4.48 23.67
CA THR A 194 -3.40 -5.46 24.07
C THR A 194 -3.46 -6.71 23.20
N SER A 195 -4.63 -7.03 22.64
CA SER A 195 -4.85 -8.16 21.74
C SER A 195 -5.79 -7.81 20.58
N PHE A 196 -5.55 -8.40 19.40
CA PHE A 196 -6.36 -8.27 18.18
C PHE A 196 -7.84 -8.61 18.43
N LEU A 197 -8.11 -9.67 19.19
CA LEU A 197 -9.45 -10.12 19.55
C LEU A 197 -10.21 -9.08 20.39
N THR A 198 -9.52 -8.42 21.33
CA THR A 198 -10.08 -7.34 22.14
C THR A 198 -10.41 -6.12 21.27
N CYS A 199 -9.60 -5.86 20.24
CA CYS A 199 -9.88 -4.82 19.25
C CYS A 199 -11.16 -5.11 18.48
N ILE A 200 -11.28 -6.30 17.88
CA ILE A 200 -12.46 -6.71 17.13
C ILE A 200 -13.71 -6.63 18.01
N ARG A 201 -13.64 -7.17 19.23
CA ARG A 201 -14.77 -7.13 20.17
C ARG A 201 -15.20 -5.71 20.48
N ASN A 202 -14.26 -4.80 20.68
CA ASN A 202 -14.55 -3.39 20.97
C ASN A 202 -15.12 -2.64 19.76
N ILE A 203 -14.67 -2.97 18.54
CA ILE A 203 -15.22 -2.39 17.30
C ILE A 203 -16.66 -2.86 17.11
N ILE A 204 -16.91 -4.17 17.18
CA ILE A 204 -18.26 -4.73 17.04
C ILE A 204 -19.21 -4.14 18.10
N ARG A 205 -18.73 -3.96 19.34
CA ARG A 205 -19.56 -3.39 20.42
C ARG A 205 -19.86 -1.90 20.25
N LYS A 206 -18.98 -1.12 19.61
CA LYS A 206 -19.13 0.34 19.45
C LYS A 206 -19.74 0.76 18.12
N GLU A 207 -19.36 0.12 17.03
CA GLU A 207 -19.73 0.48 15.65
C GLU A 207 -20.62 -0.59 14.98
N GLY A 208 -20.90 -1.70 15.66
CA GLY A 208 -21.62 -2.84 15.09
C GLY A 208 -20.76 -3.65 14.11
N PHE A 209 -21.37 -4.66 13.49
CA PHE A 209 -20.69 -5.48 12.47
C PHE A 209 -20.35 -4.67 11.20
N SER A 210 -21.16 -3.65 10.88
CA SER A 210 -20.94 -2.74 9.75
C SER A 210 -19.65 -1.92 9.88
N GLY A 211 -19.21 -1.61 11.10
CA GLY A 211 -17.94 -0.91 11.35
C GLY A 211 -16.71 -1.64 10.81
N LEU A 212 -16.73 -2.98 10.77
CA LEU A 212 -15.64 -3.80 10.22
C LEU A 212 -15.53 -3.68 8.69
N TYR A 213 -16.63 -3.37 8.01
CA TYR A 213 -16.69 -3.24 6.54
C TYR A 213 -16.67 -1.78 6.08
N GLN A 214 -16.52 -0.82 7.00
CA GLN A 214 -16.53 0.60 6.67
C GLN A 214 -15.32 0.94 5.78
N GLY A 215 -15.58 1.25 4.52
CA GLY A 215 -14.54 1.50 3.50
C GLY A 215 -14.12 0.28 2.68
N TRP A 216 -14.78 -0.88 2.86
CA TRP A 216 -14.57 -2.06 2.02
C TRP A 216 -14.89 -1.79 0.56
N LEU A 217 -16.05 -1.18 0.26
CA LEU A 217 -16.45 -0.82 -1.11
C LEU A 217 -15.37 0.02 -1.83
N VAL A 218 -14.83 1.03 -1.15
CA VAL A 218 -13.77 1.88 -1.69
C VAL A 218 -12.46 1.09 -1.91
N THR A 219 -12.18 0.14 -1.04
CA THR A 219 -11.02 -0.75 -1.18
C THR A 219 -11.17 -1.67 -2.38
N VAL A 220 -12.36 -2.23 -2.59
CA VAL A 220 -12.68 -3.06 -3.75
C VAL A 220 -12.58 -2.23 -5.03
N LEU A 221 -13.23 -1.08 -5.09
CA LEU A 221 -13.19 -0.19 -6.26
C LEU A 221 -11.76 0.21 -6.63
N LYS A 222 -10.93 0.56 -5.63
CA LYS A 222 -9.50 0.82 -5.85
C LYS A 222 -8.77 -0.41 -6.42
N SER A 223 -9.03 -1.60 -5.87
CA SER A 223 -8.40 -2.85 -6.32
C SER A 223 -8.74 -3.15 -7.78
N GLN A 224 -10.01 -2.97 -8.15
CA GLN A 224 -10.47 -3.14 -9.53
C GLN A 224 -9.80 -2.13 -10.46
N LEU A 225 -9.78 -0.83 -10.09
CA LEU A 225 -9.10 0.21 -10.87
C LEU A 225 -7.63 -0.12 -11.09
N THR A 226 -6.94 -0.54 -10.03
CA THR A 226 -5.50 -0.90 -10.09
C THR A 226 -5.28 -2.06 -11.06
N SER A 227 -6.15 -3.08 -11.02
CA SER A 227 -6.07 -4.24 -11.89
C SER A 227 -6.31 -3.88 -13.34
N ILE A 228 -7.38 -3.11 -13.63
CA ILE A 228 -7.72 -2.65 -14.97
C ILE A 228 -6.55 -1.87 -15.57
N VAL A 229 -6.04 -0.87 -14.84
CA VAL A 229 -4.92 -0.05 -15.32
C VAL A 229 -3.68 -0.90 -15.56
N ALA A 230 -3.35 -1.83 -14.67
CA ALA A 230 -2.20 -2.70 -14.82
C ALA A 230 -2.31 -3.60 -16.07
N PHE A 231 -3.44 -4.27 -16.26
CA PHE A 231 -3.63 -5.15 -17.43
C PHE A 231 -3.65 -4.36 -18.73
N THR A 232 -4.42 -3.26 -18.81
CA THR A 232 -4.47 -2.44 -20.02
C THR A 232 -3.09 -1.84 -20.36
N THR A 233 -2.37 -1.32 -19.36
CA THR A 233 -1.03 -0.75 -19.59
C THR A 233 -0.04 -1.82 -20.05
N TYR A 234 -0.09 -3.01 -19.44
CA TYR A 234 0.77 -4.12 -19.81
C TYR A 234 0.53 -4.59 -21.24
N GLU A 235 -0.74 -4.79 -21.63
CA GLU A 235 -1.10 -5.21 -22.98
C GLU A 235 -0.73 -4.14 -24.02
N CYS A 236 -0.99 -2.86 -23.75
CA CYS A 236 -0.56 -1.76 -24.62
C CYS A 236 0.96 -1.71 -24.77
N ALA A 237 1.71 -1.84 -23.68
CA ALA A 237 3.17 -1.84 -23.72
C ALA A 237 3.73 -3.06 -24.47
N CYS A 238 3.17 -4.26 -24.26
CA CYS A 238 3.51 -5.44 -25.04
C CYS A 238 3.22 -5.25 -26.53
N TYR A 239 2.06 -4.68 -26.88
CA TYR A 239 1.68 -4.39 -28.26
C TYR A 239 2.70 -3.46 -28.93
N VAL A 240 3.07 -2.37 -28.27
CA VAL A 240 4.07 -1.42 -28.80
C VAL A 240 5.41 -2.10 -29.03
N VAL A 241 5.93 -2.87 -28.07
CA VAL A 241 7.22 -3.56 -28.22
C VAL A 241 7.15 -4.62 -29.34
N ARG A 242 6.03 -5.32 -29.48
CA ARG A 242 5.82 -6.27 -30.58
C ARG A 242 5.83 -5.57 -31.93
N GLU A 243 5.23 -4.39 -32.04
CA GLU A 243 5.25 -3.60 -33.27
C GLU A 243 6.67 -3.20 -33.67
N PHE A 244 7.48 -2.77 -32.70
CA PHE A 244 8.90 -2.47 -32.94
C PHE A 244 9.74 -3.68 -33.33
N ASN A 245 9.39 -4.88 -32.84
CA ASN A 245 10.11 -6.12 -33.16
C ASN A 245 9.67 -6.74 -34.50
N LYS A 246 8.64 -6.22 -35.19
CA LYS A 246 8.27 -6.73 -36.51
C LYS A 246 9.40 -6.39 -37.50
N PRO A 247 9.84 -7.35 -38.34
CA PRO A 247 10.80 -7.04 -39.38
C PRO A 247 10.18 -6.03 -40.36
N VAL A 248 10.91 -4.95 -40.64
CA VAL A 248 10.56 -4.01 -41.71
C VAL A 248 10.57 -4.80 -43.02
N ARG A 249 9.39 -4.94 -43.64
CA ARG A 249 9.26 -5.54 -44.97
C ARG A 249 9.67 -4.56 -46.05
#